data_AF-A0A1A7WID6-F1
#
_entry.id   AF-A0A1A7WID6-F1
#
_cell.length_a   1.000
_cell.length_b   1.000
_cell.length_c   1.000
_cell.angle_alpha   90.00
_cell.angle_beta   90.00
_cell.angle_gamma   90.00
#
_symmetry.space_group_name_H-M   'P 1'
#
loop_
_entity.id
_entity.type
_entity.pdbx_description
1 polymer ?
#
loop_
_entity_poly.entity_id
_entity_poly.type
_entity_poly.pdbx_seq_one_letter_code
_entity_poly.pdbx_strand_id
1 'polypeptide(L)'
;LTEGYQQFSPRLYFLLSDELIAAGEVGTYDFVFIDADKINYDTYYEKSLQLIRTVGIIAIDNVLWSGRVVNPAPNDLQSQSLDALNKKIHKDQRVDLSMLTVGDGLTIAIKR
;
A
#
# COMPACT_ATOMS: atom_id res chain seq x y z
N LEU A 1 -29.10 -28.65 -11.70
CA LEU A 1 -28.01 -29.48 -11.16
C LEU A 1 -26.73 -28.76 -11.55
N THR A 2 -26.33 -27.78 -10.74
CA THR A 2 -25.33 -27.88 -9.64
C THR A 2 -24.05 -27.27 -10.18
N GLU A 3 -23.42 -26.24 -9.63
CA GLU A 3 -23.53 -25.50 -8.38
C GLU A 3 -22.83 -24.15 -8.69
N GLY A 4 -23.38 -23.03 -8.25
CA GLY A 4 -22.79 -22.41 -7.06
C GLY A 4 -21.58 -21.55 -7.40
N TYR A 5 -21.76 -20.53 -8.25
CA TYR A 5 -20.92 -19.34 -8.13
C TYR A 5 -21.30 -18.69 -6.80
N GLN A 6 -20.65 -19.16 -5.72
CA GLN A 6 -20.77 -18.54 -4.42
C GLN A 6 -20.46 -17.06 -4.59
N GLN A 7 -21.45 -16.29 -4.19
CA GLN A 7 -21.45 -14.86 -4.00
C GLN A 7 -20.31 -14.47 -3.06
N PHE A 8 -19.10 -14.32 -3.60
CA PHE A 8 -18.04 -13.56 -2.95
C PHE A 8 -18.13 -12.13 -3.49
N SER A 9 -18.63 -11.24 -2.64
CA SER A 9 -18.65 -9.81 -2.90
C SER A 9 -18.43 -9.08 -1.58
N PRO A 10 -17.70 -7.95 -1.55
CA PRO A 10 -16.51 -7.64 -2.36
C PRO A 10 -15.45 -6.94 -1.48
N ARG A 11 -14.26 -6.62 -2.02
CA ARG A 11 -13.54 -5.35 -1.77
C ARG A 11 -12.11 -5.46 -2.33
N LEU A 12 -12.00 -5.36 -3.65
CA LEU A 12 -10.77 -4.87 -4.29
C LEU A 12 -11.15 -3.57 -4.98
N TYR A 13 -11.02 -2.45 -4.26
CA TYR A 13 -11.38 -1.12 -4.76
C TYR A 13 -10.12 -0.34 -5.12
N PHE A 14 -10.09 0.11 -6.38
CA PHE A 14 -9.04 0.93 -7.00
C PHE A 14 -9.07 2.42 -6.57
N LEU A 15 -9.56 2.76 -5.37
CA LEU A 15 -9.84 4.16 -5.01
C LEU A 15 -9.49 4.44 -3.54
N LEU A 16 -8.24 4.76 -3.24
CA LEU A 16 -7.87 5.46 -2.02
C LEU A 16 -8.25 6.95 -2.19
N SER A 17 -9.55 7.24 -2.19
CA SER A 17 -10.09 8.59 -2.36
C SER A 17 -10.50 9.18 -1.02
N ASP A 18 -10.48 10.52 -0.94
CA ASP A 18 -10.99 11.24 0.24
C ASP A 18 -12.50 11.04 0.42
N GLU A 19 -13.20 10.61 -0.64
CA GLU A 19 -14.62 10.29 -0.62
C GLU A 19 -14.93 9.09 0.28
N LEU A 20 -14.09 8.04 0.30
CA LEU A 20 -14.31 6.89 1.19
C LEU A 20 -14.16 7.29 2.65
N ILE A 21 -13.18 8.14 2.95
CA ILE A 21 -12.97 8.67 4.30
C ILE A 21 -14.18 9.53 4.69
N ALA A 22 -14.65 10.41 3.80
CA ALA A 22 -15.83 11.24 4.02
C ALA A 22 -17.14 10.42 4.15
N ALA A 23 -17.21 9.26 3.48
CA ALA A 23 -18.33 8.33 3.58
C ALA A 23 -18.32 7.50 4.88
N GLY A 24 -17.33 7.69 5.76
CA GLY A 24 -17.25 7.00 7.05
C GLY A 24 -16.62 5.61 6.99
N GLU A 25 -15.90 5.29 5.92
CA GLU A 25 -15.25 3.98 5.74
C GLU A 25 -13.87 3.88 6.44
N VAL A 26 -13.63 4.72 7.45
CA VAL A 26 -12.41 4.67 8.26
C VAL A 26 -12.36 3.34 9.01
N GLY A 27 -11.26 2.59 8.85
CA GLY A 27 -11.05 1.33 9.53
C GLY A 27 -11.99 0.19 9.10
N THR A 28 -12.62 0.25 7.92
CA THR A 28 -13.56 -0.79 7.46
C THR A 28 -12.93 -1.81 6.51
N TYR A 29 -11.68 -1.62 6.09
CA TYR A 29 -11.00 -2.52 5.15
C TYR A 29 -10.02 -3.45 5.86
N ASP A 30 -9.98 -4.71 5.41
CA ASP A 30 -9.02 -5.72 5.89
C ASP A 30 -7.67 -5.66 5.17
N PHE A 31 -7.68 -5.27 3.90
CA PHE A 31 -6.54 -5.35 3.00
C PHE A 31 -6.55 -4.21 1.99
N VAL A 32 -5.37 -3.65 1.71
CA VAL A 32 -5.15 -2.65 0.65
C VAL A 32 -3.92 -3.05 -0.16
N PHE A 33 -4.02 -3.01 -1.49
CA PHE A 33 -2.90 -3.21 -2.40
C PHE A 33 -2.61 -1.91 -3.17
N ILE A 34 -1.38 -1.41 -3.07
CA ILE A 34 -0.90 -0.21 -3.72
C ILE A 34 0.00 -0.61 -4.89
N ASP A 35 -0.55 -0.51 -6.11
CA ASP A 35 0.19 -0.59 -7.36
C ASP A 35 -0.31 0.49 -8.34
N ALA A 36 0.20 1.71 -8.14
CA ALA A 36 -0.16 2.90 -8.94
C ALA A 36 1.09 3.71 -9.36
N ASP A 37 0.94 5.02 -9.59
CA ASP A 37 2.06 5.92 -9.86
C ASP A 37 2.91 6.17 -8.61
N LYS A 38 4.23 6.04 -8.75
CA LYS A 38 5.16 5.95 -7.61
C LYS A 38 5.30 7.27 -6.83
N ILE A 39 5.01 8.40 -7.47
CA ILE A 39 5.11 9.74 -6.86
C ILE A 39 4.05 9.89 -5.75
N ASN A 40 2.86 9.31 -5.93
CA ASN A 40 1.77 9.43 -4.99
C ASN A 40 1.67 8.28 -3.97
N TYR A 41 2.63 7.35 -3.93
CA TYR A 41 2.58 6.21 -3.00
C TYR A 41 2.50 6.63 -1.54
N ASP A 42 3.14 7.74 -1.17
CA ASP A 42 3.06 8.25 0.20
C ASP A 42 1.62 8.64 0.58
N THR A 43 0.95 9.36 -0.32
CA THR A 43 -0.46 9.74 -0.18
C THR A 43 -1.35 8.49 -0.08
N TYR A 44 -1.12 7.50 -0.94
CA TYR A 44 -1.86 6.25 -0.90
C TYR A 44 -1.63 5.49 0.41
N TYR A 45 -0.39 5.43 0.89
CA TYR A 45 -0.07 4.79 2.16
C TYR A 45 -0.78 5.46 3.35
N GLU A 46 -0.78 6.80 3.44
CA GLU A 46 -1.46 7.51 4.53
C GLU A 46 -2.99 7.36 4.47
N LYS A 47 -3.58 7.37 3.27
CA LYS A 47 -5.01 7.08 3.10
C LYS A 47 -5.34 5.64 3.47
N SER A 48 -4.49 4.70 3.07
CA SER A 48 -4.64 3.28 3.41
C SER A 48 -4.62 3.07 4.93
N LEU A 49 -3.73 3.75 5.65
CA LEU A 49 -3.67 3.67 7.10
C LEU A 49 -4.95 4.14 7.79
N GLN A 50 -5.68 5.10 7.22
CA GLN A 50 -6.97 5.53 7.75
C GLN A 50 -8.07 4.51 7.46
N LEU A 51 -8.12 4.02 6.22
CA LEU A 51 -9.18 3.13 5.75
C LEU A 51 -9.04 1.69 6.28
N ILE A 52 -7.82 1.24 6.57
CA ILE A 52 -7.58 -0.11 7.03
C ILE A 52 -7.80 -0.25 8.53
N ARG A 53 -8.39 -1.36 8.96
CA ARG A 53 -8.57 -1.66 10.39
C ARG A 53 -7.26 -2.01 11.07
N THR A 54 -7.24 -1.99 12.41
CA THR A 54 -6.17 -2.60 13.20
C THR A 54 -6.02 -4.08 12.85
N VAL A 55 -4.78 -4.53 12.72
CA VAL A 55 -4.35 -5.84 12.18
C VAL A 55 -4.69 -6.04 10.70
N GLY A 56 -5.12 -4.99 9.99
CA GLY A 56 -5.26 -5.01 8.55
C GLY A 56 -3.91 -4.87 7.83
N ILE A 57 -3.86 -5.31 6.57
CA ILE A 57 -2.62 -5.39 5.77
C ILE A 57 -2.61 -4.40 4.61
N ILE A 58 -1.58 -3.57 4.55
CA ILE A 58 -1.26 -2.75 3.36
C ILE A 58 -0.09 -3.43 2.65
N ALA A 59 -0.30 -3.78 1.38
CA ALA A 59 0.72 -4.34 0.51
C ALA A 59 1.09 -3.31 -0.57
N ILE A 60 2.38 -3.03 -0.75
CA ILE A 60 2.89 -2.00 -1.66
C ILE A 60 3.87 -2.64 -2.63
N ASP A 61 3.57 -2.58 -3.93
CA ASP A 61 4.36 -3.25 -4.98
C ASP A 61 5.50 -2.38 -5.54
N ASN A 62 6.50 -3.06 -6.12
CA ASN A 62 7.70 -2.53 -6.75
C ASN A 62 8.56 -1.61 -5.88
N VAL A 63 8.63 -1.88 -4.58
CA VAL A 63 9.36 -1.03 -3.62
C VAL A 63 10.88 -1.07 -3.78
N LEU A 64 11.45 -2.08 -4.46
CA LEU A 64 12.88 -2.12 -4.78
C LEU A 64 13.21 -1.43 -6.10
N TRP A 65 12.23 -1.28 -7.00
CA TRP A 65 12.31 -0.51 -8.25
C TRP A 65 13.56 -0.79 -9.09
N SER A 66 13.85 -2.07 -9.32
CA SER A 66 15.03 -2.59 -10.01
C SER A 66 16.35 -2.11 -9.38
N GLY A 67 16.34 -1.90 -8.07
CA GLY A 67 17.47 -1.38 -7.30
C GLY A 67 17.68 0.13 -7.40
N ARG A 68 16.89 0.87 -8.19
CA ARG A 68 17.09 2.33 -8.40
C ARG A 68 16.82 3.17 -7.16
N VAL A 69 16.14 2.61 -6.15
CA VAL A 69 15.98 3.23 -4.84
C VAL A 69 17.30 3.32 -4.06
N VAL A 70 18.30 2.52 -4.42
CA VAL A 70 19.64 2.58 -3.84
C VAL A 70 20.41 3.69 -4.55
N ASN A 71 20.40 4.89 -3.97
CA ASN A 71 21.02 6.11 -4.50
C ASN A 71 20.35 6.63 -5.79
N PRO A 72 19.11 7.14 -5.69
CA PRO A 72 18.36 7.62 -6.84
C PRO A 72 19.03 8.85 -7.49
N ALA A 73 18.97 8.94 -8.82
CA ALA A 73 19.52 10.06 -9.55
C ALA A 73 18.77 11.37 -9.23
N PRO A 74 19.42 12.56 -9.27
CA PRO A 74 18.77 13.83 -8.93
C PRO A 74 17.52 14.18 -9.74
N ASN A 75 17.39 13.67 -10.97
CA ASN A 75 16.24 13.88 -11.85
C ASN A 75 15.24 12.70 -11.86
N ASP A 76 15.49 11.63 -11.10
CA ASP A 76 14.60 10.48 -10.99
C ASP A 76 13.65 10.62 -9.80
N LEU A 77 12.58 11.39 -10.01
CA LEU A 77 11.59 11.68 -8.96
C LEU A 77 10.88 10.42 -8.47
N GLN A 78 10.66 9.41 -9.33
CA GLN A 78 9.97 8.18 -8.94
C GLN A 78 10.83 7.38 -7.95
N SER A 79 12.12 7.18 -8.25
CA SER A 79 13.03 6.48 -7.35
C SER A 79 13.26 7.24 -6.05
N GLN A 80 13.30 8.58 -6.09
CA GLN A 80 13.37 9.42 -4.89
C GLN A 80 12.12 9.27 -4.02
N SER A 81 10.93 9.29 -4.62
CA SER A 81 9.67 9.08 -3.89
C SER A 81 9.60 7.71 -3.23
N LEU A 82 10.02 6.64 -3.93
CA LEU A 82 10.04 5.29 -3.36
C LEU A 82 11.09 5.12 -2.26
N ASP A 83 12.28 5.68 -2.43
CA ASP A 83 13.31 5.70 -1.39
C ASP A 83 12.81 6.42 -0.12
N ALA A 84 12.19 7.59 -0.29
CA ALA A 84 11.60 8.35 0.81
C ALA A 84 10.48 7.56 1.51
N LEU A 85 9.58 6.92 0.74
CA LEU A 85 8.52 6.07 1.26
C LEU A 85 9.08 4.89 2.06
N ASN A 86 10.03 4.14 1.51
CA ASN A 86 10.64 3.00 2.18
C ASN A 86 11.27 3.40 3.52
N LYS A 87 12.00 4.52 3.54
CA LYS A 87 12.59 5.09 4.76
C LYS A 87 11.54 5.54 5.77
N LYS A 88 10.42 6.10 5.30
CA LYS A 88 9.30 6.51 6.14
C LYS A 88 8.64 5.31 6.81
N ILE A 89 8.21 4.31 6.01
CA ILE A 89 7.51 3.12 6.53
C ILE A 89 8.41 2.34 7.49
N HIS A 90 9.72 2.23 7.20
CA HIS A 90 10.68 1.60 8.11
C HIS A 90 10.71 2.20 9.52
N LYS A 91 10.37 3.50 9.66
CA LYS A 91 10.35 4.22 10.94
C LYS A 91 8.94 4.36 11.53
N ASP A 92 7.91 3.98 10.78
CA ASP A 92 6.52 4.22 11.15
C ASP A 92 6.08 3.25 12.25
N GLN A 93 5.82 3.79 13.45
CA GLN A 93 5.44 3.00 14.62
C GLN A 93 3.99 2.50 14.59
N ARG A 94 3.19 2.94 13.61
CA ARG A 94 1.79 2.53 13.43
C ARG A 94 1.67 1.13 12.80
N VAL A 95 2.77 0.58 12.27
CA VAL A 95 2.76 -0.69 11.53
C VAL A 95 3.87 -1.64 11.98
N ASP A 96 3.62 -2.94 11.81
CA ASP A 96 4.66 -3.96 11.72
C ASP A 96 5.02 -4.17 10.25
N LEU A 97 6.32 -4.17 9.95
CA LEU A 97 6.83 -4.11 8.58
C LEU A 97 7.59 -5.37 8.19
N SER A 98 7.33 -5.85 6.97
CA SER A 98 8.15 -6.83 6.27
C SER A 98 8.35 -6.40 4.82
N MET A 99 9.58 -6.42 4.32
CA MET A 99 9.88 -6.19 2.90
C MET A 99 10.36 -7.49 2.28
N LEU A 100 9.63 -7.98 1.29
CA LEU A 100 9.87 -9.25 0.62
C LEU A 100 10.54 -9.02 -0.74
N THR A 101 11.50 -9.86 -1.08
CA THR A 101 12.21 -9.83 -2.37
C THR A 101 11.44 -10.58 -3.47
N VAL A 102 10.11 -10.52 -3.45
CA VAL A 102 9.25 -11.12 -4.48
C VAL A 102 9.00 -10.07 -5.57
N GLY A 103 9.08 -10.46 -6.84
CA GLY A 103 8.94 -9.55 -7.97
C GLY A 103 9.99 -8.43 -7.91
N ASP A 104 9.54 -7.19 -8.04
CA ASP A 104 10.39 -6.00 -7.91
C ASP A 104 10.35 -5.39 -6.49
N GLY A 105 10.11 -6.25 -5.49
CA GLY A 105 9.96 -5.89 -4.09
C GLY A 105 8.51 -5.67 -3.70
N LEU A 106 8.10 -6.30 -2.59
CA LEU A 106 6.77 -6.15 -2.00
C LEU A 106 6.91 -5.79 -0.53
N THR A 107 6.42 -4.61 -0.14
CA THR A 107 6.32 -4.23 1.27
C THR A 107 4.96 -4.67 1.81
N ILE A 108 4.98 -5.38 2.94
CA ILE A 108 3.81 -5.72 3.76
C ILE A 108 3.87 -4.90 5.04
N ALA A 109 2.89 -4.04 5.26
CA ALA A 109 2.71 -3.26 6.48
C ALA A 109 1.41 -3.68 7.17
N ILE A 110 1.51 -4.23 8.37
CA ILE A 110 0.37 -4.65 9.20
C ILE A 110 0.08 -3.53 10.19
N LYS A 111 -1.12 -2.94 10.14
CA LYS A 111 -1.51 -1.86 11.06
C LYS A 111 -1.65 -2.40 12.49
N ARG A 112 -1.12 -1.68 13.48
CA ARG A 112 -1.23 -2.01 14.90
C ARG A 112 -2.57 -1.57 15.53
#